data_AF-K2FC25-F1
#
_entry.id   AF-K2FC25-F1
#
_cell.length_a   1.000
_cell.length_b   1.000
_cell.length_c   1.000
_cell.angle_alpha   90.00
_cell.angle_beta   90.00
_cell.angle_gamma   90.00
#
_symmetry.space_group_name_H-M   'P 1'
#
loop_
_entity.id
_entity.type
_entity.pdbx_description
1 polymer ?
#
loop_
_entity_poly.entity_id
_entity_poly.type
_entity_poly.pdbx_seq_one_letter_code
_entity_poly.pdbx_strand_id
1 'polypeptide(L)'
;MYFLLLFLGFVVRLLLIPVSGFRADVAFWKGWGLAVTDKGIIWLINNTNYNYPPGFAYILDLIGKIYKLFADPYNINQYWMDNNLLYLFLFKIIIILSDIGIIFLIIKISGKLKMKWGKLLAVIFFLNPAVIFDGVIWGQVDQF
;
A
#
# COMPACT_ATOMS: atom_id res chain seq x y z
N MET A 1 -1.45 -27.01 -3.07
CA MET A 1 -2.66 -26.29 -2.64
C MET A 1 -2.34 -24.92 -2.03
N TYR A 2 -1.61 -24.83 -0.91
CA TYR A 2 -1.26 -23.55 -0.26
C TYR A 2 -0.69 -22.47 -1.20
N PHE A 3 0.39 -22.78 -1.94
CA PHE A 3 1.02 -21.81 -2.85
C PHE A 3 0.10 -21.36 -3.98
N LEU A 4 -0.79 -22.24 -4.45
CA LEU A 4 -1.79 -21.88 -5.45
C LEU A 4 -2.80 -20.87 -4.89
N LEU A 5 -3.27 -21.07 -3.66
CA LEU A 5 -4.20 -20.15 -3.00
C LEU A 5 -3.57 -18.77 -2.77
N LEU A 6 -2.31 -18.72 -2.34
CA LEU A 6 -1.59 -17.45 -2.23
C LEU A 6 -1.35 -16.81 -3.59
N PHE A 7 -0.98 -17.57 -4.60
CA PHE A 7 -0.81 -17.03 -5.95
C PHE A 7 -2.11 -16.42 -6.46
N LEU A 8 -3.25 -17.09 -6.29
CA LEU A 8 -4.56 -16.56 -6.67
C LEU A 8 -4.90 -15.28 -5.89
N GLY A 9 -4.67 -15.25 -4.57
CA GLY A 9 -4.88 -14.06 -3.75
C GLY A 9 -4.01 -12.87 -4.15
N PHE A 10 -2.79 -13.14 -4.66
CA PHE A 10 -1.88 -12.13 -5.19
C PHE A 10 -2.36 -11.60 -6.54
N VAL A 11 -2.76 -12.50 -7.45
CA VAL A 11 -3.33 -12.11 -8.76
C VAL A 11 -4.60 -11.27 -8.58
N VAL A 12 -5.51 -11.66 -7.67
CA VAL A 12 -6.70 -10.87 -7.35
C VAL A 12 -6.33 -9.45 -6.93
N ARG A 13 -5.33 -9.30 -6.05
CA ARG A 13 -4.86 -7.98 -5.63
C ARG A 13 -4.27 -7.15 -6.77
N LEU A 14 -3.48 -7.76 -7.65
CA LEU A 14 -2.94 -7.08 -8.83
C LEU A 14 -4.05 -6.58 -9.76
N LEU A 15 -5.08 -7.39 -10.00
CA LEU A 15 -6.22 -7.02 -10.83
C LEU A 15 -7.06 -5.88 -10.21
N LEU A 16 -7.01 -5.71 -8.89
CA LEU A 16 -7.72 -4.65 -8.16
C LEU A 16 -6.92 -3.34 -8.04
N ILE A 17 -5.66 -3.30 -8.48
CA ILE A 17 -4.86 -2.06 -8.47
C ILE A 17 -5.59 -0.88 -9.12
N PRO A 18 -6.23 -1.00 -10.31
CA PRO A 18 -6.88 0.11 -10.99
C PRO A 18 -8.10 0.70 -10.27
N VAL A 19 -8.63 0.06 -9.22
CA VAL A 19 -9.72 0.62 -8.40
C VAL A 19 -9.23 1.93 -7.76
N SER A 20 -10.02 2.99 -7.76
CA SER A 20 -9.54 4.33 -7.34
C SER A 20 -9.08 4.41 -5.89
N GLY A 21 -9.58 3.54 -5.00
CA GLY A 21 -9.45 3.74 -3.56
C GLY A 21 -10.52 4.67 -3.00
N PHE A 22 -10.49 4.84 -1.69
CA PHE A 22 -11.25 5.87 -1.00
C PHE A 22 -10.64 7.24 -1.33
N ARG A 23 -11.41 8.06 -2.05
CA ARG A 23 -10.91 9.28 -2.68
C ARG A 23 -10.19 10.22 -1.72
N ALA A 24 -10.71 10.40 -0.50
CA ALA A 24 -10.13 11.35 0.45
C ALA A 24 -8.73 10.90 0.91
N ASP A 25 -8.55 9.63 1.25
CA ASP A 25 -7.26 9.11 1.69
C ASP A 25 -6.24 9.12 0.55
N VAL A 26 -6.64 8.70 -0.66
CA VAL A 26 -5.75 8.73 -1.84
C VAL A 26 -5.32 10.16 -2.17
N ALA A 27 -6.19 11.16 -1.97
CA ALA A 27 -5.82 12.56 -2.11
C ALA A 27 -4.81 13.00 -1.03
N PHE A 28 -4.95 12.55 0.21
CA PHE A 28 -3.94 12.80 1.26
C PHE A 28 -2.60 12.15 0.93
N TRP A 29 -2.58 10.89 0.46
CA TRP A 29 -1.34 10.21 0.05
C TRP A 29 -0.61 10.98 -1.05
N LYS A 30 -1.36 11.49 -2.04
CA LYS A 30 -0.81 12.32 -3.13
C LYS A 30 -0.28 13.66 -2.61
N GLY A 31 -1.07 14.37 -1.80
CA GLY A 31 -0.70 15.66 -1.25
C GLY A 31 0.50 15.61 -0.30
N TRP A 32 0.49 14.68 0.65
CA TRP A 32 1.59 14.46 1.57
C TRP A 32 2.84 13.94 0.85
N GLY A 33 2.67 13.08 -0.15
CA GLY A 33 3.75 12.60 -1.01
C GLY A 33 4.46 13.72 -1.77
N LEU A 34 3.69 14.61 -2.40
CA LEU A 34 4.24 15.82 -3.01
C LEU A 34 5.00 16.68 -2.00
N ALA A 35 4.40 16.95 -0.84
CA ALA A 35 4.99 17.79 0.20
C ALA A 35 6.33 17.24 0.71
N VAL A 36 6.40 15.94 1.03
CA VAL A 36 7.64 15.33 1.53
C VAL A 36 8.71 15.22 0.45
N THR A 37 8.32 14.91 -0.79
CA THR A 37 9.29 14.82 -1.89
C THR A 37 9.88 16.18 -2.25
N ASP A 38 9.13 17.27 -2.10
CA ASP A 38 9.57 18.61 -2.48
C ASP A 38 10.28 19.37 -1.35
N LYS A 39 9.83 19.16 -0.10
CA LYS A 39 10.23 19.99 1.04
C LYS A 39 10.80 19.19 2.21
N GLY A 40 10.74 17.87 2.15
CA GLY A 40 11.20 16.98 3.21
C GLY A 40 10.22 16.84 4.37
N ILE A 41 10.50 15.86 5.23
CA ILE A 41 9.60 15.41 6.30
C ILE A 41 9.33 16.45 7.38
N ILE A 42 10.32 17.28 7.73
CA ILE A 42 10.16 18.33 8.75
C ILE A 42 9.17 19.39 8.26
N TRP A 43 9.24 19.75 6.98
CA TRP A 43 8.29 20.69 6.40
C TRP A 43 6.88 20.10 6.34
N LEU A 44 6.75 18.85 5.89
CA LEU A 44 5.47 18.12 5.86
C LEU A 44 4.76 18.16 7.22
N ILE A 45 5.46 17.78 8.29
CA ILE A 45 4.87 17.68 9.64
C ILE A 45 4.43 19.06 10.16
N ASN A 46 5.22 20.11 9.89
CA ASN A 46 4.95 21.44 10.43
C ASN A 46 3.94 22.26 9.61
N ASN A 47 3.71 21.93 8.34
CA ASN A 47 2.97 22.79 7.41
C ASN A 47 1.76 22.11 6.76
N THR A 48 1.47 20.86 7.12
CA THR A 48 0.31 20.12 6.61
C THR A 48 -0.46 19.48 7.75
N ASN A 49 -1.58 18.84 7.42
CA ASN A 49 -2.36 18.06 8.37
C ASN A 49 -1.86 16.60 8.51
N TYR A 50 -0.60 16.32 8.16
CA TYR A 50 -0.02 14.99 8.25
C TYR A 50 -0.11 14.44 9.68
N ASN A 51 -0.71 13.25 9.82
CA ASN A 51 -1.05 12.64 11.10
C ASN A 51 -0.59 11.18 11.25
N TYR A 52 0.35 10.74 10.40
CA TYR A 52 0.94 9.39 10.45
C TYR A 52 2.35 9.42 11.06
N PRO A 53 2.88 8.28 11.55
CA PRO A 53 4.27 8.20 11.98
C PRO A 53 5.26 8.53 10.85
N PRO A 54 6.51 8.94 11.16
CA PRO A 54 7.51 9.32 10.16
C PRO A 54 7.81 8.27 9.10
N GLY A 55 7.71 6.97 9.44
CA GLY A 55 7.98 5.87 8.52
C GLY A 55 7.12 5.94 7.25
N PHE A 56 5.85 6.30 7.38
CA PHE A 56 4.93 6.38 6.25
C PHE A 56 5.25 7.56 5.32
N ALA A 57 5.75 8.69 5.85
CA ALA A 57 6.20 9.81 5.03
C ALA A 57 7.37 9.42 4.10
N TYR A 58 8.28 8.55 4.56
CA TYR A 58 9.36 8.05 3.70
C TYR A 58 8.87 7.11 2.60
N ILE A 59 7.80 6.33 2.85
CA ILE A 59 7.15 5.53 1.82
C ILE A 59 6.54 6.45 0.75
N LEU A 60 5.82 7.49 1.17
CA LEU A 60 5.27 8.48 0.25
C LEU A 60 6.36 9.24 -0.54
N ASP A 61 7.48 9.57 0.10
CA ASP A 61 8.63 10.19 -0.55
C ASP A 61 9.24 9.28 -1.63
N LEU A 62 9.39 7.99 -1.32
CA LEU A 62 9.85 7.00 -2.29
C LEU A 62 8.90 6.92 -3.50
N ILE A 63 7.59 6.85 -3.26
CA ILE A 63 6.58 6.83 -4.33
C ILE A 63 6.68 8.11 -5.17
N GLY A 64 6.77 9.29 -4.55
CA GLY A 64 6.90 10.57 -5.25
C GLY A 64 8.14 10.64 -6.11
N LYS A 65 9.29 10.20 -5.59
CA LYS A 65 10.56 10.12 -6.33
C LYS A 65 10.48 9.17 -7.52
N ILE A 66 9.91 7.98 -7.35
CA ILE A 66 9.75 7.02 -8.44
C ILE A 66 8.76 7.55 -9.48
N TYR A 67 7.64 8.14 -9.05
CA TYR A 67 6.65 8.72 -9.96
C TYR A 67 7.27 9.77 -10.89
N LYS A 68 8.11 10.67 -10.34
CA LYS A 68 8.85 11.70 -11.10
C LYS A 68 9.74 11.15 -12.22
N LEU A 69 10.13 9.87 -12.16
CA LEU A 69 10.91 9.23 -13.22
C LEU A 69 10.08 8.88 -14.46
N PHE A 70 8.75 8.77 -14.31
CA PHE A 70 7.85 8.28 -15.37
C PHE A 70 6.74 9.28 -15.74
N ALA A 71 6.42 10.24 -14.88
CA ALA A 71 5.39 11.25 -15.12
C ALA A 71 5.65 12.53 -14.31
N ASP A 72 5.08 13.64 -14.77
CA ASP A 72 5.16 14.93 -14.07
C ASP A 72 4.06 15.00 -12.98
N PRO A 73 4.43 15.07 -11.68
CA PRO A 73 3.44 15.20 -10.62
C PRO A 73 2.84 16.62 -10.52
N TYR A 74 3.38 17.61 -11.25
CA TYR A 74 2.84 18.96 -11.33
C TYR A 74 1.85 19.16 -12.48
N ASN A 75 1.66 18.16 -13.35
CA ASN A 75 0.51 18.12 -14.24
C ASN A 75 -0.75 17.79 -13.43
N ILE A 76 -1.38 18.83 -12.88
CA ILE A 76 -2.52 18.72 -11.95
C ILE A 76 -3.66 17.89 -12.54
N ASN A 77 -3.95 18.07 -13.84
CA ASN A 77 -5.03 17.38 -14.54
C ASN A 77 -4.81 15.87 -14.63
N GLN A 78 -3.57 15.39 -14.55
CA GLN A 78 -3.22 13.98 -14.58
C GLN A 78 -2.95 13.42 -13.18
N TYR A 79 -2.14 14.12 -12.38
CA TYR A 79 -1.69 13.64 -11.08
C TYR A 79 -2.86 13.36 -10.13
N TRP A 80 -3.83 14.27 -10.09
CA TRP A 80 -4.97 14.21 -9.19
C TRP A 80 -6.14 13.37 -9.69
N MET A 81 -6.05 12.77 -10.88
CA MET A 81 -7.09 11.85 -11.35
C MET A 81 -7.21 10.64 -10.43
N ASP A 82 -8.44 10.25 -10.10
CA ASP A 82 -8.74 9.07 -9.28
C ASP A 82 -8.22 7.78 -9.92
N ASN A 83 -8.16 7.73 -11.25
CA ASN A 83 -7.68 6.61 -12.05
C ASN A 83 -6.24 6.81 -12.55
N ASN A 84 -5.42 7.61 -11.86
CA ASN A 84 -3.98 7.70 -12.15
C ASN A 84 -3.31 6.34 -11.88
N LEU A 85 -3.26 5.48 -12.90
CA LEU A 85 -2.84 4.10 -12.78
C LEU A 85 -1.38 3.96 -12.32
N LEU A 86 -0.49 4.86 -12.76
CA LEU A 86 0.91 4.84 -12.32
C LEU A 86 1.00 5.07 -10.82
N TYR A 87 0.32 6.10 -10.30
CA TYR A 87 0.32 6.37 -8.87
C TYR A 87 -0.33 5.21 -8.08
N LEU A 88 -1.50 4.74 -8.53
CA LEU A 88 -2.21 3.63 -7.88
C LEU A 88 -1.35 2.36 -7.85
N PHE A 89 -0.64 2.05 -8.94
CA PHE A 89 0.27 0.91 -9.00
C PHE A 89 1.42 1.06 -8.01
N LEU A 90 2.13 2.20 -8.03
CA LEU A 90 3.26 2.46 -7.14
C LEU A 90 2.86 2.42 -5.66
N PHE A 91 1.66 2.90 -5.32
CA PHE A 91 1.17 2.89 -3.95
C PHE A 91 0.72 1.48 -3.54
N LYS A 92 -0.16 0.86 -4.31
CA LYS A 92 -0.78 -0.42 -3.93
C LYS A 92 0.16 -1.60 -4.03
N ILE A 93 1.21 -1.55 -4.85
CA ILE A 93 2.22 -2.61 -4.83
C ILE A 93 2.90 -2.71 -3.47
N ILE A 94 3.10 -1.59 -2.76
CA ILE A 94 3.70 -1.59 -1.42
C ILE A 94 2.74 -2.25 -0.43
N ILE A 95 1.45 -1.95 -0.49
CA ILE A 95 0.40 -2.62 0.32
C ILE A 95 0.42 -4.15 0.08
N ILE A 96 0.46 -4.57 -1.19
CA ILE A 96 0.48 -6.00 -1.55
C ILE A 96 1.75 -6.68 -1.01
N LEU A 97 2.90 -6.00 -1.09
CA LEU A 97 4.15 -6.50 -0.53
C LEU A 97 4.09 -6.60 1.00
N SER A 98 3.41 -5.68 1.68
CA SER A 98 3.18 -5.74 3.13
C SER A 98 2.31 -6.94 3.51
N ASP A 99 1.23 -7.20 2.78
CA ASP A 99 0.40 -8.40 2.98
C ASP A 99 1.22 -9.70 2.83
N ILE A 100 2.12 -9.75 1.86
CA ILE A 100 3.06 -10.87 1.68
C ILE A 100 4.04 -10.97 2.86
N GLY A 101 4.51 -9.82 3.37
CA GLY A 101 5.30 -9.74 4.60
C GLY A 101 4.55 -10.34 5.79
N ILE A 102 3.27 -10.01 5.95
CA ILE A 102 2.42 -10.55 7.03
C ILE A 102 2.24 -12.06 6.89
N ILE A 103 2.02 -12.58 5.68
CA ILE A 103 2.02 -14.04 5.43
C ILE A 103 3.30 -14.69 5.98
N PHE A 104 4.47 -14.13 5.64
CA PHE A 104 5.75 -14.66 6.09
C PHE A 104 5.86 -14.62 7.62
N LEU A 105 5.43 -13.51 8.25
CA LEU A 105 5.43 -13.37 9.70
C LEU A 105 4.50 -14.40 10.37
N ILE A 106 3.28 -14.60 9.86
CA ILE A 106 2.34 -15.59 10.39
C ILE A 106 2.97 -16.99 10.39
N ILE A 107 3.60 -17.40 9.27
CA ILE A 107 4.25 -18.71 9.19
C ILE A 107 5.43 -18.80 10.15
N LYS A 108 6.28 -17.76 10.19
CA LYS A 108 7.49 -17.72 11.03
C LYS A 108 7.12 -17.79 12.51
N ILE A 109 6.14 -17.00 12.95
CA ILE A 109 5.66 -16.98 14.34
C ILE A 109 5.00 -18.33 14.68
N SER A 110 4.14 -18.85 13.82
CA SER A 110 3.51 -20.17 14.01
C SER A 110 4.54 -21.29 14.17
N GLY A 111 5.62 -21.24 13.37
CA GLY A 111 6.74 -22.18 13.50
C GLY A 111 7.45 -22.08 14.85
N LYS A 112 7.73 -20.86 15.32
CA LYS A 112 8.31 -20.63 16.67
C LYS A 112 7.41 -21.14 17.79
N LEU A 113 6.09 -20.99 17.64
CA LEU A 113 5.09 -21.48 18.59
C LEU A 113 4.74 -22.97 18.43
N LYS A 114 5.41 -23.69 17.49
CA LYS A 114 5.15 -25.10 17.17
C LYS A 114 3.70 -25.38 16.77
N MET A 115 3.01 -24.38 16.19
CA MET A 115 1.64 -24.51 15.69
C MET A 115 1.62 -25.18 14.31
N LYS A 116 0.82 -26.24 14.16
CA LYS A 116 0.68 -26.97 12.89
C LYS A 116 -0.10 -26.21 11.81
N TRP A 117 -0.84 -25.17 12.20
CA TRP A 117 -1.80 -24.47 11.34
C TRP A 117 -1.29 -23.17 10.71
N GLY A 118 0.01 -22.83 10.84
CA GLY A 118 0.53 -21.53 10.38
C GLY A 118 0.30 -21.22 8.90
N LYS A 119 0.43 -22.22 8.02
CA LYS A 119 0.14 -22.06 6.59
C LYS A 119 -1.35 -21.84 6.32
N LEU A 120 -2.24 -22.47 7.10
CA LEU A 120 -3.67 -22.27 6.99
C LEU A 120 -4.05 -20.85 7.44
N LEU A 121 -3.51 -20.40 8.59
CA LEU A 121 -3.72 -19.03 9.09
C LEU A 121 -3.26 -17.97 8.09
N ALA A 122 -2.11 -18.19 7.44
CA ALA A 122 -1.61 -17.28 6.41
C ALA A 122 -2.56 -17.19 5.20
N VAL A 123 -3.13 -18.32 4.75
CA VAL A 123 -4.15 -18.32 3.67
C VAL A 123 -5.42 -17.63 4.11
N ILE A 124 -5.91 -17.90 5.33
CA ILE A 124 -7.12 -17.28 5.86
C ILE A 124 -6.95 -15.76 5.92
N PHE A 125 -5.82 -15.28 6.43
CA PHE A 125 -5.51 -13.85 6.44
C PHE A 125 -5.45 -13.28 5.01
N PHE A 126 -4.67 -13.90 4.13
CA PHE A 126 -4.42 -13.34 2.80
C PHE A 126 -5.65 -13.37 1.89
N LEU A 127 -6.55 -14.33 2.06
CA LEU A 127 -7.81 -14.40 1.32
C LEU A 127 -8.98 -13.71 2.05
N ASN A 128 -8.74 -13.09 3.21
CA ASN A 128 -9.77 -12.40 3.96
C ASN A 128 -10.30 -11.20 3.13
N PRO A 129 -11.61 -11.15 2.82
CA PRO A 129 -12.20 -10.03 2.10
C PRO A 129 -11.97 -8.67 2.77
N ALA A 130 -11.94 -8.61 4.10
CA ALA A 130 -11.67 -7.37 4.83
C ALA A 130 -10.22 -6.88 4.59
N VAL A 131 -9.24 -7.78 4.55
CA VAL A 131 -7.84 -7.43 4.27
C VAL A 131 -7.67 -6.94 2.83
N ILE A 132 -8.32 -7.62 1.87
CA ILE A 132 -8.32 -7.21 0.46
C ILE A 132 -9.00 -5.85 0.30
N PHE A 133 -10.13 -5.64 1.00
CA PHE A 133 -10.90 -4.42 0.93
C PHE A 133 -10.13 -3.24 1.49
N ASP A 134 -9.64 -3.37 2.72
CA ASP A 134 -8.85 -2.34 3.39
C ASP A 134 -7.56 -2.00 2.60
N GLY A 135 -6.83 -3.01 2.15
CA GLY A 135 -5.59 -2.80 1.40
C GLY A 135 -5.85 -2.28 -0.01
N VAL A 136 -6.08 -3.17 -0.97
CA VAL A 136 -6.05 -2.81 -2.41
C VAL A 136 -7.33 -2.14 -2.93
N ILE A 137 -8.49 -2.31 -2.27
CA ILE A 137 -9.74 -1.68 -2.74
C ILE A 137 -9.87 -0.27 -2.19
N TRP A 138 -9.67 -0.07 -0.89
CA TRP A 138 -9.70 1.24 -0.22
C TRP A 138 -8.40 2.01 -0.46
N GLY A 139 -7.25 1.34 -0.48
CA GLY A 139 -5.95 2.01 -0.48
C GLY A 139 -5.55 2.49 0.91
N GLN A 140 -5.98 1.76 1.95
CA GLN A 140 -5.56 2.02 3.32
C GLN A 140 -4.20 1.36 3.60
N VAL A 141 -3.56 1.80 4.68
CA VAL A 141 -2.17 1.51 4.98
C VAL A 141 -1.98 0.72 6.28
N ASP A 142 -3.05 0.10 6.78
CA ASP A 142 -3.07 -0.63 8.06
C ASP A 142 -2.20 -1.89 8.04
N GLN A 143 -1.76 -2.33 6.85
CA GLN A 143 -0.85 -3.47 6.67
C GLN A 143 0.65 -3.12 6.89
N PHE A 144 1.02 -1.84 7.04
CA PHE A 144 2.43 -1.41 7.22
C PHE A 144 2.99 -1.61 8.63
#